data_AF-A0A5K4F374-F1
#
_entry.id   AF-A0A5K4F374-F1
#
_cell.length_a   1.000
_cell.length_b   1.000
_cell.length_c   1.000
_cell.angle_alpha   90.00
_cell.angle_beta   90.00
_cell.angle_gamma   90.00
#
_symmetry.space_group_name_H-M   'P 1'
#
loop_
_entity.id
_entity.type
_entity.pdbx_description
1 polymer ?
#
loop_
_entity_poly.entity_id
_entity_poly.type
_entity_poly.pdbx_seq_one_letter_code
_entity_poly.pdbx_strand_id
1 'polypeptide(L)'
;MYNYSINKPMYFATLIHDELYKELIDVLGIQRFLLFRSEIDLHTIDKVYKAKYGIYLSDDVKRIYYGEYADALLKLLKKRRHPRYISTFNTITSITSRD
;
A
#
# COMPACT_ATOMS: atom_id res chain seq x y z
N MET A 1 9.09 -21.34 -7.12
CA MET A 1 7.66 -21.19 -6.72
C MET A 1 7.44 -21.06 -5.22
N TYR A 2 8.22 -21.70 -4.33
CA TYR A 2 7.96 -21.72 -2.88
C TYR A 2 8.05 -20.35 -2.18
N ASN A 3 8.91 -19.43 -2.64
CA ASN A 3 9.08 -18.13 -2.00
C ASN A 3 7.81 -17.24 -2.03
N TYR A 4 6.91 -17.46 -3.00
CA TYR A 4 5.71 -16.64 -3.15
C TYR A 4 4.56 -17.05 -2.22
N SER A 5 4.51 -18.30 -1.76
CA SER A 5 3.51 -18.74 -0.77
C SER A 5 3.85 -18.27 0.64
N ILE A 6 5.14 -18.20 0.97
CA ILE A 6 5.63 -17.77 2.30
C ILE A 6 5.49 -16.27 2.46
N ASN A 7 5.90 -15.48 1.46
CA ASN A 7 5.90 -14.03 1.55
C ASN A 7 4.96 -13.41 0.51
N LYS A 8 3.65 -13.52 0.77
CA LYS A 8 2.62 -12.95 -0.12
C LYS A 8 2.89 -11.47 -0.41
N PRO A 9 3.17 -10.59 0.57
CA PRO A 9 3.46 -9.18 0.27
C PRO A 9 4.62 -8.99 -0.72
N MET A 10 5.66 -9.83 -0.63
CA MET A 10 6.78 -9.81 -1.57
C MET A 10 6.38 -10.22 -3.00
N TYR A 11 5.52 -11.24 -3.14
CA TYR A 11 4.96 -11.62 -4.44
C TYR A 11 4.25 -10.43 -5.08
N PHE A 12 3.33 -9.80 -4.33
CA PHE A 12 2.57 -8.65 -4.80
C PHE A 12 3.45 -7.44 -5.10
N ALA A 13 4.46 -7.15 -4.27
CA ALA A 13 5.41 -6.07 -4.53
C ALA A 13 6.19 -6.30 -5.83
N THR A 14 6.59 -7.55 -6.10
CA THR A 14 7.30 -7.92 -7.33
C THR A 14 6.40 -7.77 -8.55
N LEU A 15 5.18 -8.29 -8.47
CA LEU A 15 4.22 -8.21 -9.57
C LEU A 15 3.89 -6.75 -9.94
N ILE A 16 3.70 -5.88 -8.94
CA ILE A 16 3.44 -4.46 -9.17
C ILE A 16 4.64 -3.76 -9.81
N HIS A 17 5.85 -4.03 -9.33
CA HIS A 17 7.06 -3.46 -9.91
C HIS A 17 7.21 -3.88 -11.37
N ASP A 18 7.07 -5.17 -11.65
CA ASP A 18 7.19 -5.70 -13.01
C ASP A 18 6.16 -5.06 -13.95
N GLU A 19 4.92 -4.84 -13.49
CA GLU A 19 3.88 -4.18 -14.29
C GLU A 19 4.18 -2.68 -14.52
N LEU A 20 4.69 -1.96 -13.52
CA LEU A 20 5.01 -0.52 -13.60
C LEU A 20 6.25 -0.21 -14.46
N TYR A 21 7.04 -1.23 -14.80
CA TYR A 21 8.28 -1.12 -15.57
C TYR A 21 8.24 -1.87 -16.92
N LYS A 22 7.08 -2.40 -17.31
CA LYS A 22 6.85 -2.90 -18.67
C LYS A 22 6.92 -1.76 -19.69
N GLU A 23 7.30 -2.10 -20.91
CA GLU A 23 7.27 -1.17 -22.06
C GLU A 23 5.84 -0.69 -22.36
N LEU A 24 4.88 -1.61 -22.28
CA LEU A 24 3.45 -1.33 -22.39
C LEU A 24 2.78 -1.63 -21.05
N ILE A 25 2.41 -0.56 -20.35
CA ILE A 25 1.84 -0.61 -19.00
C ILE A 25 0.32 -0.76 -19.09
N ASP A 26 -0.25 -1.82 -18.52
CA ASP A 26 -1.71 -1.92 -18.32
C ASP A 26 -2.15 -1.05 -17.14
N VAL A 27 -2.33 0.24 -17.41
CA VAL A 27 -2.74 1.25 -16.43
C VAL A 27 -4.04 0.84 -15.72
N LEU A 28 -5.04 0.33 -16.45
CA LEU A 28 -6.30 -0.08 -15.84
C LEU A 28 -6.13 -1.33 -14.96
N GLY A 29 -5.26 -2.25 -15.36
CA GLY A 29 -4.88 -3.42 -14.57
C GLY A 29 -4.25 -3.03 -13.24
N ILE A 30 -3.24 -2.16 -13.27
CA ILE A 30 -2.56 -1.66 -12.06
C ILE A 30 -3.53 -0.91 -11.16
N GLN A 31 -4.39 -0.06 -11.72
CA GLN A 31 -5.38 0.68 -10.96
C GLN A 31 -6.32 -0.25 -10.18
N ARG A 32 -6.89 -1.26 -10.86
CA ARG A 32 -7.74 -2.27 -10.22
C ARG A 32 -6.96 -3.02 -9.14
N PHE A 33 -5.71 -3.36 -9.42
CA PHE A 33 -4.85 -4.07 -8.49
C PHE A 33 -4.60 -3.28 -7.21
N LEU A 34 -4.21 -2.01 -7.32
CA LEU A 34 -4.01 -1.11 -6.18
C LEU A 34 -5.31 -0.95 -5.38
N LEU A 35 -6.44 -0.78 -6.04
CA LEU A 35 -7.75 -0.64 -5.38
C LEU A 35 -8.09 -1.88 -4.55
N PHE A 36 -8.05 -3.08 -5.15
CA PHE A 36 -8.39 -4.32 -4.44
C PHE A 36 -7.40 -4.64 -3.31
N ARG A 37 -6.11 -4.35 -3.49
CA ARG A 37 -5.13 -4.57 -2.42
C ARG A 37 -5.23 -3.53 -1.31
N SER A 38 -5.74 -2.33 -1.59
CA SER A 38 -5.87 -1.26 -0.58
C SER A 38 -6.72 -1.65 0.62
N GLU A 39 -7.72 -2.51 0.40
CA GLU A 39 -8.61 -3.01 1.45
C GLU A 39 -7.99 -4.16 2.27
N ILE A 40 -6.99 -4.85 1.71
CA ILE A 40 -6.45 -6.09 2.30
C ILE A 40 -5.13 -5.80 3.02
N ASP A 41 -4.11 -5.37 2.28
CA ASP A 41 -2.73 -5.31 2.77
C ASP A 41 -1.78 -4.44 1.92
N LEU A 42 -2.30 -3.52 1.10
CA LEU A 42 -1.48 -2.65 0.26
C LEU A 42 -0.40 -1.89 1.04
N HIS A 43 -0.70 -1.49 2.28
CA HIS A 43 0.28 -0.84 3.17
C HIS A 43 1.46 -1.76 3.54
N THR A 44 1.20 -3.06 3.69
CA THR A 44 2.25 -4.05 3.93
C THR A 44 3.05 -4.28 2.66
N ILE A 45 2.38 -4.30 1.50
CA ILE A 45 3.03 -4.40 0.19
C ILE A 45 3.94 -3.20 -0.05
N ASP A 46 3.49 -1.97 0.19
CA ASP A 46 4.29 -0.74 0.02
C ASP A 46 5.57 -0.76 0.86
N LYS A 47 5.49 -1.23 2.12
CA LYS A 47 6.68 -1.42 2.97
C LYS A 47 7.68 -2.42 2.38
N VAL A 48 7.18 -3.55 1.88
CA VAL A 48 8.03 -4.58 1.28
C VAL A 48 8.58 -4.12 -0.07
N TYR A 49 7.78 -3.40 -0.85
CA TYR A 49 8.18 -2.76 -2.10
C TYR A 49 9.35 -1.81 -1.87
N LYS A 50 9.21 -0.89 -0.90
CA LYS A 50 10.28 0.03 -0.52
C LYS A 50 11.53 -0.72 -0.04
N ALA A 51 11.37 -1.75 0.79
CA ALA A 51 12.49 -2.53 1.28
C ALA A 51 13.24 -3.27 0.16
N LYS A 52 12.53 -3.71 -0.88
CA LYS A 52 13.12 -4.46 -2.01
C LYS A 52 13.72 -3.56 -3.09
N TYR A 53 13.04 -2.49 -3.47
CA TYR A 53 13.39 -1.66 -4.63
C TYR A 53 14.03 -0.31 -4.26
N GLY A 54 14.01 0.07 -2.98
CA GLY A 54 14.57 1.35 -2.52
C GLY A 54 13.72 2.58 -2.85
N ILE A 55 12.60 2.41 -3.54
CA ILE A 55 11.67 3.47 -3.97
C ILE A 55 10.30 3.20 -3.35
N TYR A 56 9.55 4.24 -2.98
CA TYR A 56 8.18 4.05 -2.51
C TYR A 56 7.26 3.70 -3.69
N LEU A 57 6.30 2.81 -3.46
CA LEU A 57 5.30 2.50 -4.49
C LEU A 57 4.53 3.76 -4.92
N SER A 58 4.33 4.71 -3.99
CA SER A 58 3.74 6.01 -4.31
C SER A 58 4.51 6.80 -5.36
N ASP A 59 5.83 6.68 -5.40
CA ASP A 59 6.65 7.45 -6.34
C ASP A 59 6.59 6.84 -7.74
N ASP A 60 6.60 5.50 -7.85
CA ASP A 60 6.38 4.82 -9.13
C ASP A 60 4.95 5.04 -9.64
N VAL A 61 3.94 5.04 -8.76
CA VAL A 61 2.57 5.38 -9.16
C VAL A 61 2.48 6.82 -9.68
N LYS A 62 3.15 7.78 -9.05
CA LYS A 62 3.21 9.17 -9.55
C LYS A 62 3.91 9.32 -10.89
N ARG A 63 4.78 8.38 -11.27
CA ARG A 63 5.43 8.39 -12.58
C ARG A 63 4.44 8.06 -13.70
N ILE A 64 3.46 7.19 -13.43
CA ILE A 64 2.52 6.67 -14.43
C ILE A 64 1.21 7.46 -14.46
N TYR A 65 0.71 7.88 -13.30
CA TYR A 65 -0.56 8.59 -13.19
C TYR A 65 -0.35 10.07 -12.92
N TYR A 66 -1.20 10.91 -13.48
CA TYR A 66 -1.16 12.36 -13.31
C TYR A 66 -2.50 12.91 -12.81
N GLY A 67 -2.46 14.10 -12.20
CA GLY A 67 -3.64 14.81 -11.73
C GLY A 67 -4.41 14.11 -10.62
N GLU A 68 -5.72 14.36 -10.57
CA GLU A 68 -6.61 13.89 -9.50
C GLU A 68 -6.64 12.36 -9.35
N TYR A 69 -6.43 11.63 -10.44
CA TYR A 69 -6.36 10.17 -10.44
C TYR A 69 -5.15 9.66 -9.65
N ALA A 70 -3.98 10.28 -9.84
CA ALA A 70 -2.79 9.96 -9.07
C ALA A 70 -3.04 10.25 -7.58
N ASP A 71 -3.63 11.40 -7.27
CA ASP A 71 -3.92 11.80 -5.89
C ASP A 71 -4.90 10.85 -5.19
N ALA A 72 -5.91 10.33 -5.91
CA ALA A 72 -6.82 9.33 -5.39
C ALA A 72 -6.10 8.02 -5.05
N LEU A 73 -5.25 7.51 -5.95
CA LEU A 73 -4.47 6.30 -5.73
C LEU A 73 -3.45 6.47 -4.59
N LEU A 74 -2.80 7.62 -4.51
CA LEU A 74 -1.89 7.96 -3.42
C LEU A 74 -2.58 8.02 -2.06
N LYS A 75 -3.85 8.46 -2.02
CA LYS A 75 -4.66 8.41 -0.80
C LYS A 75 -4.95 6.98 -0.34
N LEU A 76 -4.99 6.00 -1.23
CA LEU A 76 -5.13 4.57 -0.89
C LEU A 76 -3.85 4.00 -0.28
N LEU A 77 -2.69 4.43 -0.78
CA LEU A 77 -1.38 4.03 -0.24
C LEU A 77 -1.12 4.61 1.15
N LYS A 78 -1.70 5.76 1.46
CA LYS A 78 -1.63 6.36 2.81
C LYS A 78 -2.56 5.60 3.75
N LYS A 79 -1.98 4.89 4.74
CA LYS A 79 -2.77 4.29 5.84
C LYS A 79 -3.64 5.37 6.50
N ARG A 80 -4.97 5.26 6.34
CA ARG A 80 -5.90 6.03 7.15
C ARG A 80 -5.71 5.59 8.60
N ARG A 81 -5.07 6.44 9.41
CA ARG A 81 -5.24 6.38 10.86
C ARG A 81 -6.69 6.78 11.11
N HIS A 82 -7.61 5.82 11.19
CA HIS A 82 -8.98 6.12 11.53
C HIS A 82 -8.99 6.70 12.96
N PRO A 83 -9.39 7.97 13.16
CA PRO A 83 -9.23 8.66 14.45
C PRO A 83 -9.97 7.94 15.59
N ARG A 84 -11.07 7.22 15.29
CA ARG A 84 -11.80 6.44 16.30
C ARG A 84 -10.93 5.43 17.07
N TYR A 85 -9.92 4.80 16.46
CA TYR A 85 -9.05 3.86 17.18
C TYR A 85 -8.06 4.55 18.13
N ILE A 86 -7.60 5.76 17.80
CA ILE A 86 -6.65 6.51 18.63
C ILE A 86 -7.38 7.08 19.85
N SER A 87 -8.61 7.58 19.67
CA SER A 87 -9.43 8.03 20.80
C SER A 87 -9.74 6.89 21.76
N THR A 88 -10.20 5.74 21.26
CA THR A 88 -10.53 4.59 22.13
C THR A 88 -9.30 4.05 22.84
N PHE A 89 -8.15 3.95 22.16
CA PHE A 89 -6.91 3.49 22.79
C PHE A 89 -6.45 4.44 23.90
N ASN A 90 -6.46 5.75 23.66
CA ASN A 90 -6.07 6.75 24.65
C ASN A 90 -7.04 6.80 25.84
N THR A 91 -8.34 6.60 25.61
CA THR A 91 -9.33 6.49 26.69
C THR A 91 -9.06 5.25 27.53
N ILE A 92 -8.85 4.09 26.91
CA ILE A 92 -8.58 2.83 27.63
C ILE A 92 -7.30 2.94 28.47
N THR A 93 -6.20 3.45 27.90
CA THR A 93 -4.93 3.60 28.64
C THR A 93 -5.06 4.58 29.80
N SER A 94 -5.81 5.67 29.63
CA SER A 94 -6.07 6.63 30.71
C SER A 94 -6.94 6.08 31.84
N ILE A 95 -7.80 5.09 31.55
CA ILE A 95 -8.61 4.38 32.56
C ILE A 95 -7.71 3.41 33.33
N THR A 96 -6.90 2.60 32.62
CA THR A 96 -6.05 1.57 33.26
C THR A 96 -4.87 2.13 34.03
N SER A 97 -4.49 3.40 33.82
CA SER A 97 -3.42 4.07 34.59
C SER A 97 -3.93 4.83 35.82
N ARG A 98 -5.24 4.79 36.10
CA ARG A 98 -5.86 5.40 37.29
C ARG A 98 -6.22 4.40 38.39
N ASP A 99 -6.14 3.10 38.10
CA ASP A 99 -6.27 1.99 39.05
C ASP A 99 -4.87 1.47 39.45
#